data_AF-A0A6G2DFU7-F1
#
_entry.id   AF-A0A6G2DFU7-F1
#
_cell.length_a   1.000
_cell.length_b   1.000
_cell.length_c   1.000
_cell.angle_alpha   90.00
_cell.angle_beta   90.00
_cell.angle_gamma   90.00
#
_symmetry.space_group_name_H-M   'P 1'
#
loop_
_entity.id
_entity.type
_entity.pdbx_description
1 polymer ?
#
loop_
_entity_poly.entity_id
_entity_poly.type
_entity_poly.pdbx_seq_one_letter_code
_entity_poly.pdbx_strand_id
1 'polypeptide(L)'
;FNINEPLIFGLPIIYNPALAIPFILAPMVTATIYYVANSLNFIKPIIAQVPWPTPVGIGAFLGTADLRAVLVALVCAFAAFLVYLPFIRVYDQKLVKEEQGI
;
A
#
# COMPACT_ATOMS: atom_id res chain seq x y z
N PHE A 1 8.93 -2.08 -8.12
CA PHE A 1 9.65 -0.84 -8.44
C PHE A 1 9.15 0.37 -7.67
N ASN A 2 7.96 0.36 -7.05
CA ASN A 2 7.49 1.43 -6.15
C ASN A 2 7.48 2.85 -6.77
N ILE A 3 7.50 2.95 -8.10
CA ILE A 3 7.30 4.20 -8.85
C ILE A 3 5.79 4.39 -8.96
N ASN A 4 5.25 5.37 -8.23
CA ASN A 4 3.81 5.60 -8.08
C ASN A 4 3.34 6.87 -8.81
N GLU A 5 4.27 7.66 -9.33
CA GLU A 5 4.06 8.91 -10.06
C GLU A 5 3.06 8.79 -11.22
N PRO A 6 3.12 7.80 -12.13
CA PRO A 6 2.12 7.69 -13.20
C PRO A 6 0.70 7.44 -12.68
N LEU A 7 0.55 6.79 -11.53
CA LEU A 7 -0.75 6.60 -10.88
C LEU A 7 -1.24 7.88 -10.19
N ILE A 8 -0.35 8.57 -9.49
CA ILE A 8 -0.65 9.80 -8.72
C ILE A 8 -0.98 10.99 -9.62
N PHE A 9 -0.36 11.07 -10.81
CA PHE A 9 -0.64 12.12 -11.78
C PHE A 9 -1.67 11.71 -12.85
N GLY A 10 -1.72 10.42 -13.22
CA GLY A 10 -2.67 9.91 -14.22
C GLY A 10 -4.11 9.82 -13.68
N LEU A 11 -4.27 9.38 -12.44
CA LEU A 11 -5.48 9.63 -11.67
C LEU A 11 -5.22 10.92 -10.89
N PRO A 12 -6.10 11.92 -10.87
CA PRO A 12 -5.90 13.15 -10.11
C PRO A 12 -6.05 12.90 -8.59
N ILE A 13 -5.27 11.97 -8.02
CA ILE A 13 -5.31 11.56 -6.61
C ILE A 13 -5.01 12.75 -5.71
N ILE A 14 -4.09 13.63 -6.14
CA ILE A 14 -3.72 14.85 -5.41
C ILE A 14 -4.89 15.85 -5.34
N TYR A 15 -5.69 15.95 -6.40
CA TYR A 15 -6.78 16.92 -6.50
C TYR A 15 -8.14 16.37 -6.08
N ASN A 16 -8.26 15.05 -5.88
CA ASN A 16 -9.49 14.40 -5.44
C ASN A 16 -9.40 13.96 -3.98
N PRO A 17 -10.06 14.66 -3.03
CA PRO A 17 -10.06 14.30 -1.61
C PRO A 17 -10.49 12.86 -1.35
N ALA A 18 -11.39 12.31 -2.18
CA ALA A 18 -11.86 10.93 -2.04
C ALA A 18 -10.76 9.88 -2.29
N LEU A 19 -9.77 10.19 -3.13
CA LEU A 19 -8.62 9.33 -3.41
C LEU A 19 -7.40 9.68 -2.54
N ALA A 20 -7.33 10.90 -2.01
CA ALA A 20 -6.31 11.29 -1.03
C ALA A 20 -6.47 10.56 0.31
N ILE A 21 -7.71 10.31 0.75
CA ILE A 21 -8.01 9.56 1.99
C ILE A 21 -7.38 8.15 2.00
N PRO A 22 -7.64 7.26 1.02
CA PRO A 22 -7.01 5.94 0.99
C PRO A 22 -5.49 6.02 0.80
N PHE A 23 -4.99 7.06 0.12
CA PHE A 23 -3.55 7.28 -0.05
C PHE A 23 -2.82 7.56 1.27
N ILE A 24 -3.49 8.16 2.25
CA ILE A 24 -2.95 8.37 3.60
C ILE A 24 -3.25 7.17 4.50
N LEU A 25 -4.46 6.60 4.42
CA LEU A 25 -4.87 5.48 5.28
C LEU A 25 -4.12 4.19 4.98
N ALA A 26 -3.85 3.87 3.72
CA ALA A 26 -3.13 2.65 3.35
C ALA A 26 -1.72 2.57 3.97
N PRO A 27 -0.85 3.60 3.87
CA PRO A 27 0.44 3.58 4.57
C PRO A 27 0.29 3.58 6.09
N MET A 28 -0.73 4.25 6.65
CA MET A 28 -0.97 4.18 8.11
C MET A 28 -1.33 2.76 8.58
N VAL A 29 -2.23 2.07 7.86
CA VAL A 29 -2.64 0.70 8.19
C VAL A 29 -1.47 -0.27 8.06
N THR A 30 -0.72 -0.18 6.96
CA THR A 30 0.43 -1.06 6.74
C THR A 30 1.57 -0.81 7.73
N ALA A 31 1.84 0.45 8.10
CA ALA A 31 2.78 0.80 9.17
C ALA A 31 2.33 0.22 10.53
N THR A 32 1.04 0.30 10.84
CA THR A 32 0.49 -0.26 12.09
C THR A 32 0.63 -1.79 12.13
N ILE A 33 0.31 -2.49 11.03
CA ILE A 33 0.46 -3.94 10.92
C ILE A 33 1.92 -4.35 11.12
N TYR A 34 2.84 -3.65 10.44
CA TYR A 34 4.28 -3.90 10.60
C TYR A 34 4.74 -3.67 12.04
N TYR A 35 4.33 -2.56 12.67
CA TYR A 35 4.70 -2.24 14.04
C TYR A 35 4.23 -3.31 15.03
N VAL A 36 2.99 -3.78 14.90
CA VAL A 36 2.44 -4.85 15.75
C VAL A 36 3.20 -6.16 15.52
N ALA A 37 3.46 -6.54 14.27
CA ALA A 37 4.21 -7.76 13.95
C ALA A 37 5.65 -7.72 14.50
N ASN A 38 6.30 -6.57 14.44
CA ASN A 38 7.63 -6.36 15.02
C ASN A 38 7.58 -6.36 16.56
N SER A 39 6.61 -5.68 17.18
CA SER A 39 6.45 -5.63 18.64
C SER A 39 6.15 -7.00 19.25
N LEU A 40 5.45 -7.89 18.53
CA LEU A 40 5.18 -9.26 18.95
C LEU A 40 6.38 -10.21 18.73
N ASN A 41 7.53 -9.69 18.28
CA ASN A 41 8.70 -10.48 17.85
C ASN A 41 8.34 -11.56 16.80
N PHE A 42 7.29 -11.31 16.01
CA PHE A 42 6.85 -12.23 14.97
C PHE A 42 7.81 -12.23 13.77
N ILE A 43 8.43 -11.07 13.52
CA ILE A 43 9.45 -10.84 12.50
C ILE A 43 10.73 -10.36 13.19
N LYS A 44 11.88 -10.73 12.64
CA LYS A 44 13.16 -10.11 13.01
C LYS A 44 13.16 -8.61 12.68
N PRO A 45 13.86 -7.77 13.46
CA PRO A 45 14.04 -6.37 13.13
C PRO A 45 14.86 -6.21 11.85
N ILE A 46 14.68 -5.08 11.16
CA ILE A 46 15.42 -4.76 9.93
C ILE A 46 16.92 -4.69 10.23
N ILE A 47 17.70 -5.56 9.58
CA ILE A 47 19.15 -5.69 9.69
C ILE A 47 19.90 -4.98 8.57
N ALA A 48 19.24 -4.70 7.43
CA ALA A 48 19.84 -4.07 6.26
C ALA A 48 18.90 -3.06 5.61
N GLN A 49 19.46 -1.93 5.18
CA GLN A 49 18.74 -0.98 4.34
C GLN A 49 18.61 -1.54 2.93
N VAL A 50 17.37 -1.76 2.50
CA VAL A 50 17.08 -2.33 1.19
C VAL A 50 16.74 -1.22 0.21
N PRO A 51 17.23 -1.28 -1.05
CA PRO A 51 16.82 -0.31 -2.06
C PRO A 51 15.30 -0.23 -2.21
N TRP A 52 14.76 0.99 -2.18
CA TRP A 52 13.32 1.26 -2.33
C TRP A 52 12.66 0.73 -3.62
N PRO A 53 13.33 0.50 -4.78
CA PRO A 53 12.66 -0.09 -5.94
C PRO A 53 12.42 -1.60 -5.82
N THR A 54 12.85 -2.24 -4.72
CA THR A 54 12.68 -3.69 -4.53
C THR A 54 11.21 -4.10 -4.54
N PRO A 55 10.84 -5.19 -5.24
CA PRO A 55 9.47 -5.72 -5.21
C PRO A 55 9.01 -6.07 -3.80
N VAL A 56 7.72 -5.88 -3.54
CA VAL A 56 7.07 -6.25 -2.28
C VAL A 56 7.34 -7.73 -1.96
N GLY A 57 7.69 -8.04 -0.72
CA GLY A 57 8.08 -9.38 -0.28
C GLY A 57 9.59 -9.62 -0.35
N ILE A 58 10.21 -9.45 -1.52
CA ILE A 58 11.67 -9.62 -1.68
C ILE A 58 12.42 -8.58 -0.85
N GLY A 59 11.95 -7.33 -0.87
CA GLY A 59 12.55 -6.28 -0.04
C GLY A 59 12.41 -6.54 1.47
N ALA A 60 11.30 -7.16 1.90
CA ALA A 60 11.10 -7.52 3.29
C ALA A 60 12.06 -8.64 3.73
N PHE A 61 12.23 -9.67 2.89
CA PHE A 61 13.19 -10.75 3.15
C PHE A 61 14.63 -10.26 3.18
N LEU A 62 15.05 -9.42 2.22
CA LEU A 62 16.40 -8.85 2.20
C LEU A 62 16.68 -7.98 3.42
N GLY A 63 15.67 -7.27 3.92
CA GLY A 63 15.82 -6.37 5.05
C GLY A 63 15.87 -7.06 6.41
N THR A 64 15.30 -8.27 6.55
CA THR A 64 15.19 -8.98 7.85
C THR A 64 15.80 -10.38 7.86
N ALA A 65 16.20 -10.91 6.70
CA ALA A 65 16.63 -12.30 6.47
C ALA A 65 15.65 -13.35 7.06
N ASP A 66 14.36 -13.02 7.06
CA ASP A 66 13.30 -13.85 7.64
C ASP A 66 12.17 -14.07 6.62
N LEU A 67 11.80 -15.34 6.40
CA LEU A 67 10.70 -15.71 5.51
C LEU A 67 9.34 -15.20 6.05
N ARG A 68 9.23 -15.02 7.37
CA ARG A 68 8.02 -14.47 8.01
C ARG A 68 7.75 -13.03 7.61
N ALA A 69 8.80 -12.26 7.29
CA ALA A 69 8.67 -10.89 6.81
C ALA A 69 7.98 -10.82 5.45
N VAL A 70 8.14 -11.84 4.61
CA VAL A 70 7.46 -11.93 3.31
C VAL A 70 5.96 -12.07 3.51
N LEU A 71 5.52 -12.90 4.46
CA LEU A 71 4.10 -13.07 4.79
C LEU A 71 3.50 -11.76 5.28
N VAL A 72 4.18 -11.04 6.18
CA VAL A 72 3.68 -9.75 6.66
C VAL A 72 3.66 -8.70 5.55
N ALA A 73 4.64 -8.69 4.64
CA ALA A 73 4.61 -7.81 3.47
C ALA A 73 3.41 -8.10 2.55
N LEU A 74 3.07 -9.38 2.34
CA LEU A 74 1.87 -9.77 1.59
C LEU A 74 0.58 -9.37 2.30
N VAL A 75 0.51 -9.55 3.63
CA VAL A 75 -0.64 -9.10 4.44
C VAL A 75 -0.78 -7.58 4.38
N CYS A 76 0.32 -6.82 4.45
CA CYS A 76 0.30 -5.38 4.28
C CYS A 76 -0.19 -4.98 2.89
N ALA A 77 0.28 -5.63 1.83
CA ALA A 77 -0.19 -5.38 0.47
C ALA A 77 -1.69 -5.66 0.33
N PHE A 78 -2.17 -6.76 0.91
CA PHE A 78 -3.58 -7.11 0.92
C PHE A 78 -4.43 -6.14 1.74
N ALA A 79 -3.94 -5.69 2.90
CA ALA A 79 -4.60 -4.69 3.73
C ALA A 79 -4.68 -3.34 3.00
N ALA A 80 -3.61 -2.91 2.34
CA ALA A 80 -3.62 -1.71 1.50
C ALA A 80 -4.63 -1.84 0.37
N PHE A 81 -4.69 -2.99 -0.31
CA PHE A 81 -5.70 -3.26 -1.34
C PHE A 81 -7.13 -3.16 -0.80
N LEU A 82 -7.41 -3.74 0.38
CA LEU A 82 -8.72 -3.65 1.03
C LEU A 82 -9.08 -2.21 1.42
N VAL A 83 -8.10 -1.41 1.87
CA VAL A 83 -8.32 0.02 2.17
C VAL A 83 -8.64 0.78 0.90
N TYR A 84 -7.98 0.50 -0.22
CA TYR A 84 -8.23 1.19 -1.50
C TYR A 84 -9.53 0.77 -2.20
N LEU A 85 -9.93 -0.51 -2.09
CA LEU A 85 -11.07 -1.09 -2.78
C LEU A 85 -12.38 -0.28 -2.66
N PRO A 86 -12.84 0.15 -1.46
CA PRO A 86 -14.10 0.91 -1.36
C PRO A 86 -14.01 2.28 -2.02
N PHE A 87 -12.88 2.98 -1.90
CA PHE A 87 -12.70 4.32 -2.46
C PHE A 87 -12.57 4.29 -3.98
N ILE A 88 -11.84 3.31 -4.52
CA ILE A 88 -11.74 3.11 -5.96
C ILE A 88 -13.10 2.78 -6.54
N ARG A 89 -13.91 1.91 -5.90
CA ARG A 89 -15.27 1.60 -6.37
C ARG A 89 -16.18 2.83 -6.44
N VAL A 90 -16.13 3.70 -5.43
CA VAL A 90 -16.92 4.95 -5.43
C VAL A 90 -16.45 5.89 -6.53
N TYR A 91 -15.13 5.98 -6.75
CA TYR A 91 -14.57 6.81 -7.81
C TYR A 91 -14.91 6.30 -9.21
N ASP A 92 -14.82 4.99 -9.41
CA ASP A 92 -15.18 4.31 -10.66
C ASP A 92 -16.67 4.53 -11.01
N GLN A 93 -17.56 4.40 -10.02
CA GLN A 93 -18.98 4.72 -10.21
C GLN A 93 -19.24 6.19 -10.58
N LYS A 94 -18.40 7.12 -10.09
CA LYS A 94 -18.51 8.53 -10.45
C LYS A 94 -18.09 8.76 -11.90
N LEU A 95 -16.96 8.16 -12.31
CA LEU A 95 -16.47 8.24 -13.69
C LEU A 95 -17.47 7.66 -14.68
N VAL A 96 -18.06 6.50 -14.39
CA VAL A 96 -19.08 5.89 -15.25
C VAL A 96 -20.30 6.80 -15.44
N LYS A 97 -20.70 7.57 -14.42
CA LYS A 97 -21.79 8.55 -14.56
C LYS A 97 -21.40 9.73 -15.45
N GLU A 98 -20.19 10.25 -15.26
CA GLU A 98 -19.64 11.33 -16.10
C GLU A 98 -19.50 10.87 -17.57
N GLU A 99 -19.09 9.62 -17.83
CA GLU A 99 -19.02 9.03 -19.17
C GLU A 99 -20.42 8.82 -19.80
N GLN A 100 -21.42 8.49 -18.99
CA GLN A 100 -22.81 8.36 -19.44
C GLN A 100 -23.51 9.71 -19.68
N GLY A 101 -22.84 10.83 -19.41
CA GLY A 101 -23.37 12.17 -19.63
C GLY A 101 -24.50 12.56 -18.67
N ILE A 102 -24.55 11.94 -17.49
CA ILE A 102 -25.52 12.23 -16.41
C ILE A 102 -24.86 13.09 -15.33
#